data_AF-A0A1D8INL2-F1
#
_entry.id   AF-A0A1D8INL2-F1
#
_cell.length_a   1.000
_cell.length_b   1.000
_cell.length_c   1.000
_cell.angle_alpha   90.00
_cell.angle_beta   90.00
_cell.angle_gamma   90.00
#
_symmetry.space_group_name_H-M   'P 1'
#
loop_
_entity.id
_entity.type
_entity.pdbx_description
1 polymer ?
#
loop_
_entity_poly.entity_id
_entity_poly.type
_entity_poly.pdbx_seq_one_letter_code
_entity_poly.pdbx_strand_id
1 'polypeptide(L)'
;MVSRTLLALSLILAGGLASPVMAEVLIMPNGHPEAARLPMQPHRGMTMQQVLKRFGQPTQRLVPIDTPPITRWVYPKYTVYFEDRYVIHTVVHPGVHLAP
;
A
#
# COMPACT_ATOMS: atom_id res chain seq x y z
N MET A 1 28.61 43.05 -15.59
CA MET A 1 27.81 41.95 -16.19
C MET A 1 28.33 40.53 -15.89
N VAL A 2 29.33 40.34 -15.01
CA VAL A 2 29.92 39.00 -14.72
C VAL A 2 29.30 38.31 -13.49
N SER A 3 28.68 39.05 -12.57
CA SER A 3 28.15 38.49 -11.32
C SER A 3 26.85 37.67 -11.49
N ARG A 4 26.01 38.02 -12.48
CA ARG A 4 24.74 37.30 -12.76
C ARG A 4 24.98 35.95 -13.47
N THR A 5 26.02 35.88 -14.29
CA THR A 5 26.43 34.63 -14.96
C THR A 5 27.08 33.65 -13.99
N LEU A 6 27.84 34.15 -13.00
CA LEU A 6 28.40 33.32 -11.93
C LEU A 6 27.33 32.73 -10.99
N LEU A 7 26.26 33.47 -10.69
CA LEU A 7 25.13 32.97 -9.89
C LEU A 7 24.30 31.90 -10.62
N ALA A 8 24.12 32.05 -11.94
CA ALA A 8 23.40 31.06 -12.75
C ALA A 8 24.18 29.74 -12.88
N LEU A 9 25.52 29.81 -12.97
CA LEU A 9 26.38 28.62 -13.09
C LEU A 9 26.45 27.81 -11.78
N SER A 10 26.43 28.49 -10.63
CA SER A 10 26.46 27.84 -9.31
C SER A 10 25.14 27.16 -8.96
N LEU A 11 23.99 27.67 -9.44
CA LEU A 11 22.69 27.04 -9.23
C LEU A 11 22.52 25.73 -10.03
N ILE A 12 23.13 25.64 -11.21
CA ILE A 12 23.10 24.43 -12.05
C ILE A 12 23.99 23.32 -11.47
N LEU A 13 25.12 23.68 -10.86
CA LEU A 13 26.04 22.71 -10.27
C LEU A 13 25.50 22.05 -8.99
N ALA A 14 24.62 22.74 -8.25
CA ALA A 14 24.02 22.21 -7.01
C ALA A 14 22.91 21.17 -7.23
N GLY A 15 22.28 21.14 -8.41
CA GLY A 15 21.14 20.25 -8.69
C GLY A 15 21.49 18.83 -9.18
N GLY A 16 22.76 18.57 -9.50
CA GLY A 16 23.18 17.38 -10.25
C GLY A 16 23.48 16.11 -9.43
N LEU A 17 23.44 16.15 -8.10
CA LEU A 17 23.85 15.03 -7.23
C LEU A 17 22.67 14.31 -6.55
N ALA A 18 21.54 14.16 -7.24
CA ALA A 18 20.49 13.25 -6.78
C ALA A 18 20.82 11.83 -7.25
N SER A 19 21.58 11.08 -6.46
CA SER A 19 21.74 9.64 -6.71
C SER A 19 20.39 8.93 -6.51
N PRO A 20 20.00 8.00 -7.39
CA PRO A 20 18.82 7.18 -7.14
C PRO A 20 19.05 6.38 -5.86
N VAL A 21 18.17 6.54 -4.88
CA VAL A 21 18.18 5.69 -3.69
C VAL A 21 17.67 4.31 -4.10
N MET A 22 18.55 3.32 -4.13
CA MET A 22 18.18 1.93 -4.39
C MET A 22 17.92 1.28 -3.04
N ALA A 23 16.65 1.03 -2.73
CA ALA A 23 16.29 0.28 -1.53
C ALA A 23 16.45 -1.21 -1.80
N GLU A 24 17.30 -1.88 -1.01
CA GLU A 24 17.45 -3.33 -1.07
C GLU A 24 16.23 -4.01 -0.42
N VAL A 25 15.57 -4.90 -1.17
CA VAL A 25 14.48 -5.72 -0.64
C VAL A 25 15.09 -6.99 -0.08
N LEU A 26 15.18 -7.06 1.25
CA LEU A 26 15.58 -8.28 1.94
C LEU A 26 14.44 -9.30 1.84
N ILE A 27 14.66 -10.38 1.09
CA ILE A 27 13.74 -11.51 1.03
C ILE A 27 14.11 -12.49 2.14
N MET A 28 13.22 -12.67 3.11
CA MET A 28 13.38 -13.71 4.13
C MET A 28 13.32 -15.10 3.47
N PRO A 29 13.94 -16.15 4.05
CA PRO A 29 13.97 -17.50 3.45
C PRO A 29 12.59 -18.07 3.04
N ASN A 30 11.51 -17.60 3.68
CA ASN A 30 10.12 -17.96 3.39
C ASN A 30 9.26 -16.74 2.99
N GLY A 31 9.89 -15.60 2.71
CA GLY A 31 9.22 -14.39 2.27
C GLY A 31 8.93 -14.47 0.77
N HIS A 32 7.68 -14.26 0.38
CA HIS A 32 7.40 -13.95 -1.02
C HIS A 32 7.81 -12.49 -1.28
N PRO A 33 8.61 -12.21 -2.34
CA PRO A 33 9.03 -10.85 -2.68
C PRO A 33 7.86 -9.88 -2.84
N GLU A 34 6.70 -10.41 -3.18
CA GLU A 34 5.47 -9.67 -3.35
C GLU A 34 4.44 -10.12 -2.30
N ALA A 35 3.86 -9.16 -1.58
CA ALA A 35 2.68 -9.44 -0.77
C ALA A 35 1.62 -10.08 -1.68
N ALA A 36 1.11 -11.26 -1.30
CA ALA A 36 0.09 -11.95 -2.08
C ALA A 36 -1.07 -10.99 -2.42
N ARG A 37 -1.32 -10.81 -3.72
CA ARG A 37 -2.39 -9.96 -4.26
C ARG A 37 -3.26 -10.79 -5.17
N LEU A 38 -4.57 -10.63 -5.03
CA LEU A 38 -5.54 -11.14 -5.99
C LEU A 38 -5.83 -10.08 -7.05
N PRO A 39 -6.09 -10.47 -8.31
CA PRO A 39 -6.45 -9.53 -9.38
C PRO A 39 -7.65 -8.63 -9.03
N MET A 40 -8.57 -9.14 -8.22
CA MET A 40 -9.75 -8.41 -7.74
C MET A 40 -9.81 -8.43 -6.22
N GLN A 41 -9.16 -7.46 -5.59
CA GLN A 41 -9.26 -7.20 -4.16
C GLN A 41 -9.37 -5.70 -3.86
N PRO A 42 -9.94 -5.32 -2.71
CA PRO A 42 -9.89 -3.93 -2.24
C PRO A 42 -8.44 -3.45 -2.14
N HIS A 43 -8.21 -2.24 -2.62
CA HIS A 43 -6.90 -1.60 -2.57
C HIS A 43 -6.91 -0.40 -1.62
N ARG A 44 -5.72 -0.03 -1.13
CA ARG A 44 -5.51 1.04 -0.15
C ARG A 44 -6.22 2.33 -0.59
N GLY A 45 -6.86 3.01 0.35
CA GLY A 45 -7.58 4.27 0.13
C GLY A 45 -9.03 4.12 -0.35
N MET A 46 -9.49 2.93 -0.72
CA MET A 46 -10.93 2.71 -0.93
C MET A 46 -11.73 2.98 0.34
N THR A 47 -12.94 3.54 0.21
CA THR A 47 -13.86 3.68 1.34
C THR A 47 -14.61 2.36 1.63
N MET A 48 -15.06 2.16 2.86
CA MET A 48 -15.96 1.06 3.22
C MET A 48 -17.16 0.94 2.26
N GLN A 49 -17.76 2.07 1.86
CA GLN A 49 -18.87 2.08 0.90
C GLN A 49 -18.45 1.61 -0.49
N GLN A 50 -17.28 2.03 -0.98
CA GLN A 50 -16.74 1.56 -2.25
C GLN A 50 -16.45 0.05 -2.21
N VAL A 51 -15.94 -0.45 -1.08
CA VAL A 51 -15.71 -1.88 -0.87
C VAL A 51 -17.02 -2.65 -0.93
N LEU A 52 -18.05 -2.23 -0.18
CA LEU A 52 -19.38 -2.88 -0.24
C LEU A 52 -19.98 -2.84 -1.64
N LYS A 53 -19.88 -1.69 -2.33
CA LYS A 53 -20.45 -1.53 -3.67
C LYS A 53 -19.79 -2.43 -4.70
N ARG A 54 -18.47 -2.63 -4.61
CA ARG A 54 -17.70 -3.38 -5.62
C ARG A 54 -17.53 -4.86 -5.29
N PHE A 55 -17.41 -5.21 -4.01
CA PHE A 55 -17.06 -6.57 -3.56
C PHE A 55 -18.18 -7.24 -2.76
N GLY A 56 -19.28 -6.54 -2.48
CA GLY A 56 -20.41 -7.07 -1.72
C GLY A 56 -20.18 -7.09 -0.21
N GLN A 57 -21.10 -7.73 0.51
CA GLN A 57 -21.03 -7.87 1.96
C GLN A 57 -19.90 -8.83 2.34
N PRO A 58 -19.11 -8.53 3.38
CA PRO A 58 -18.17 -9.49 3.94
C PRO A 58 -18.92 -10.63 4.63
N THR A 59 -18.28 -11.79 4.71
CA THR A 59 -18.78 -12.93 5.48
C THR A 59 -18.82 -12.64 6.98
N GLN A 60 -17.89 -11.81 7.46
CA GLN A 60 -17.83 -11.39 8.86
C GLN A 60 -17.31 -9.95 8.99
N ARG A 61 -17.87 -9.20 9.94
CA ARG A 61 -17.31 -7.91 10.40
C ARG A 61 -16.86 -8.08 11.85
N LEU A 62 -15.55 -7.98 12.08
CA LEU A 62 -15.00 -8.06 13.41
C LEU A 62 -15.10 -6.70 14.09
N VAL A 63 -15.28 -6.72 15.41
CA VAL A 63 -15.30 -5.51 16.24
C VAL A 63 -13.97 -4.77 16.09
N PRO A 64 -13.99 -3.43 15.92
CA PRO A 64 -12.76 -2.64 15.89
C PRO A 64 -11.97 -2.81 17.19
N ILE A 65 -10.65 -2.85 17.08
CA ILE A 65 -9.74 -2.86 18.23
C ILE A 65 -8.85 -1.61 18.20
N ASP A 66 -8.39 -1.20 19.37
CA ASP A 66 -7.44 -0.10 19.61
C ASP A 66 -7.93 1.32 19.25
N THR A 67 -7.04 2.30 19.45
CA THR A 67 -7.20 3.72 19.10
C THR A 67 -5.94 4.17 18.32
N PRO A 68 -6.03 4.54 17.03
CA PRO A 68 -7.24 4.65 16.21
C PRO A 68 -7.88 3.27 15.92
N PRO A 69 -9.21 3.21 15.73
CA PRO A 69 -9.93 1.96 15.60
C PRO A 69 -9.59 1.24 14.29
N ILE A 70 -9.09 0.01 14.38
CA ILE A 70 -8.86 -0.85 13.22
C ILE A 70 -10.02 -1.83 13.04
N THR A 71 -10.86 -1.57 12.04
CA THR A 71 -11.98 -2.44 11.66
C THR A 71 -11.51 -3.52 10.69
N ARG A 72 -12.00 -4.75 10.85
CA ARG A 72 -11.64 -5.87 9.98
C ARG A 72 -12.88 -6.51 9.36
N TRP A 73 -12.90 -6.61 8.04
CA TRP A 73 -13.94 -7.32 7.30
C TRP A 73 -13.34 -8.55 6.62
N VAL A 74 -13.93 -9.72 6.87
CA VAL A 74 -13.47 -11.00 6.34
C VAL A 74 -14.28 -11.35 5.11
N TYR A 75 -13.59 -11.58 3.99
CA TYR A 75 -14.11 -12.17 2.77
C TYR A 75 -13.55 -13.59 2.62
N PRO A 76 -14.12 -14.45 1.74
CA PRO A 76 -13.69 -15.84 1.63
C PRO A 76 -12.22 -16.07 1.30
N LYS A 77 -11.54 -15.11 0.65
CA LYS A 77 -10.14 -15.24 0.21
C LYS A 77 -9.19 -14.24 0.85
N TYR A 78 -9.71 -13.25 1.57
CA TYR A 78 -8.91 -12.15 2.10
C TYR A 78 -9.62 -11.43 3.24
N THR A 79 -8.85 -10.72 4.06
CA THR A 79 -9.35 -9.81 5.08
C THR A 79 -8.96 -8.39 4.74
N VAL A 80 -9.92 -7.47 4.81
CA VAL A 80 -9.73 -6.04 4.58
C VAL A 80 -9.67 -5.33 5.92
N TYR A 81 -8.63 -4.53 6.10
CA TYR A 81 -8.37 -3.74 7.29
C TYR A 81 -8.66 -2.28 6.97
N PHE A 82 -9.44 -1.63 7.83
CA PHE A 82 -9.81 -0.24 7.72
C PHE A 82 -9.35 0.52 8.96
N GLU A 83 -8.83 1.72 8.74
CA GLU A 83 -8.74 2.76 9.75
C GLU A 83 -9.80 3.81 9.40
N ASP A 84 -10.61 4.19 10.39
CA ASP A 84 -11.87 4.92 10.19
C ASP A 84 -12.75 4.29 9.11
N ARG A 85 -12.78 4.89 7.92
CA ARG A 85 -13.59 4.44 6.77
C ARG A 85 -12.76 4.00 5.57
N TYR A 86 -11.44 4.04 5.66
CA TYR A 86 -10.55 3.82 4.52
C TYR A 86 -9.78 2.50 4.65
N VAL A 87 -9.64 1.78 3.54
CA VAL A 87 -8.80 0.59 3.47
C VAL A 87 -7.34 1.00 3.72
N ILE A 88 -6.73 0.44 4.75
CA ILE A 88 -5.30 0.58 5.01
C ILE A 88 -4.52 -0.63 4.50
N HIS A 89 -5.12 -1.82 4.52
CA HIS A 89 -4.48 -3.04 4.03
C HIS A 89 -5.50 -4.14 3.66
N THR A 90 -5.12 -5.02 2.74
CA THR A 90 -5.85 -6.23 2.37
C THR A 90 -4.88 -7.39 2.43
N VAL A 91 -5.20 -8.41 3.23
CA VAL A 91 -4.36 -9.59 3.45
C VAL A 91 -5.06 -10.80 2.83
N VAL A 92 -4.40 -11.44 1.86
CA VAL A 92 -4.87 -12.68 1.26
C VAL A 92 -4.67 -13.84 2.23
N HIS A 93 -5.66 -14.71 2.36
CA HIS A 93 -5.58 -15.87 3.24
C HIS A 93 -4.57 -16.90 2.71
N PRO A 94 -3.85 -17.61 3.60
CA PRO A 94 -3.00 -18.72 3.19
C PRO A 94 -3.77 -19.80 2.42
N GLY A 95 -3.14 -20.43 1.43
CA GLY A 95 -3.75 -21.52 0.67
C GLY A 95 -4.74 -21.09 -0.42
N VAL A 96 -5.00 -19.78 -0.57
CA VAL A 96 -5.67 -19.28 -1.78
C VAL A 96 -4.75 -19.51 -2.96
N HIS A 97 -5.17 -20.31 -3.94
CA HIS A 97 -4.41 -20.53 -5.16
C HIS A 97 -4.29 -19.21 -5.93
N LEU A 98 -3.10 -18.62 -5.87
CA LEU A 98 -2.70 -17.50 -6.71
C LEU A 98 -2.32 -18.13 -8.05
N ALA A 99 -3.05 -17.81 -9.11
CA ALA A 99 -2.62 -18.23 -10.44
C ALA A 99 -1.20 -17.68 -10.68
N PRO A 100 -0.29 -18.46 -11.29
CA PRO A 100 1.06 -18.01 -11.60
C PRO A 100 1.08 -16.83 -12.58
#